data_AF-A0AA96UKE0-F1
#
_entry.id   AF-A0AA96UKE0-F1
#
_cell.length_a   1.000
_cell.length_b   1.000
_cell.length_c   1.000
_cell.angle_alpha   90.00
_cell.angle_beta   90.00
_cell.angle_gamma   90.00
#
_symmetry.space_group_name_H-M   'P 1'
#
loop_
_entity.id
_entity.type
_entity.pdbx_description
1 polymer ?
#
loop_
_entity_poly.entity_id
_entity_poly.type
_entity_poly.pdbx_seq_one_letter_code
_entity_poly.pdbx_strand_id
1 'polypeptide(L)'
;MEVLTGTHRAHFVAMWVLFAAEVLCLAATAPPLRLVAPVWLWAGLVGLVALLFLSALVRCFSAQFPRRGGWFDPVLYVWNLPRGLKTWYGIALCLVGLGLATAAGAQDARQDDTGYYLQRHDTRTQLTRAEYEKARAAFIRIATGIPAGLCVTGSFLVLLSADIAHGAAEAAARPRPGSGRHRP
;
A
#
# COMPACT_ATOMS: atom_id res chain seq x y z
N MET A 1 20.30 1.67 6.96
CA MET A 1 19.42 2.03 5.83
C MET A 1 20.24 2.77 4.76
N GLU A 2 21.40 2.24 4.35
CA GLU A 2 22.25 2.90 3.34
C GLU A 2 21.74 2.67 1.89
N VAL A 3 20.78 1.76 1.72
CA VAL A 3 20.22 1.29 0.45
C VAL A 3 19.15 2.24 -0.13
N LEU A 4 18.40 2.93 0.72
CA LEU A 4 17.34 3.86 0.32
C LEU A 4 17.93 5.23 -0.03
N THR A 5 18.38 5.41 -1.26
CA THR A 5 18.92 6.68 -1.76
C THR A 5 18.07 7.29 -2.88
N GLY A 6 18.13 8.62 -3.01
CA GLY A 6 17.47 9.38 -4.07
C GLY A 6 15.98 9.08 -4.23
N THR A 7 15.61 8.63 -5.44
CA THR A 7 14.22 8.40 -5.85
C THR A 7 13.53 7.24 -5.11
N HIS A 8 14.28 6.24 -4.63
CA HIS A 8 13.72 5.14 -3.83
C HIS A 8 13.28 5.63 -2.46
N ARG A 9 14.07 6.50 -1.81
CA ARG A 9 13.70 7.10 -0.52
C ARG A 9 12.46 7.96 -0.63
N ALA A 10 12.40 8.83 -1.64
CA ALA A 10 11.23 9.69 -1.86
C ALA A 10 9.96 8.86 -2.09
N HIS A 11 10.05 7.82 -2.92
CA HIS A 11 8.91 6.95 -3.22
C HIS A 11 8.47 6.13 -2.00
N PHE A 12 9.41 5.60 -1.22
CA PHE A 12 9.13 4.91 0.03
C PHE A 12 8.41 5.82 1.04
N VAL A 13 8.91 7.05 1.24
CA VAL A 13 8.29 8.03 2.14
C VAL A 13 6.90 8.42 1.63
N ALA A 14 6.73 8.64 0.34
CA ALA A 14 5.43 8.97 -0.25
C ALA A 14 4.39 7.88 0.03
N MET A 15 4.76 6.59 -0.06
CA MET A 15 3.87 5.48 0.29
C MET A 15 3.44 5.51 1.77
N TRP A 16 4.35 5.82 2.69
CA TRP A 16 4.01 5.93 4.11
C TRP A 16 3.16 7.17 4.43
N VAL A 17 3.39 8.28 3.73
CA VAL A 17 2.56 9.48 3.85
C VAL A 17 1.13 9.20 3.37
N LEU A 18 0.98 8.51 2.23
CA LEU A 18 -0.34 8.12 1.74
C LEU A 18 -1.01 7.08 2.65
N PHE A 19 -0.24 6.12 3.17
CA PHE A 19 -0.75 5.20 4.18
C PHE A 19 -1.29 5.96 5.40
N ALA A 20 -0.54 6.92 5.93
CA ALA A 20 -0.98 7.73 7.06
C ALA A 20 -2.22 8.57 6.72
N ALA A 21 -2.32 9.12 5.50
CA ALA A 21 -3.49 9.83 5.02
C ALA A 21 -4.73 8.90 4.95
N GLU A 22 -4.59 7.69 4.42
CA GLU A 22 -5.67 6.70 4.37
C GLU A 22 -6.13 6.27 5.77
N VAL A 23 -5.18 6.05 6.69
CA VAL A 23 -5.49 5.72 8.10
C VAL A 23 -6.19 6.91 8.78
N LEU A 24 -5.76 8.14 8.51
CA LEU A 24 -6.41 9.34 9.04
C LEU A 24 -7.84 9.49 8.50
N CYS A 25 -8.04 9.24 7.21
CA CYS A 25 -9.37 9.23 6.60
C CYS A 25 -10.25 8.11 7.18
N LEU A 26 -9.67 6.93 7.45
CA LEU A 26 -10.37 5.83 8.13
C LEU A 26 -10.76 6.21 9.56
N ALA A 27 -9.86 6.85 10.31
CA ALA A 27 -10.14 7.32 11.67
C ALA A 27 -11.20 8.45 11.68
N ALA A 28 -11.13 9.37 10.73
CA ALA A 28 -12.09 10.47 10.59
C ALA A 28 -13.50 9.98 10.26
N THR A 29 -13.62 8.84 9.58
CA THR A 29 -14.90 8.24 9.18
C THR A 29 -15.40 7.20 10.20
N ALA A 30 -14.56 6.78 11.14
CA ALA A 30 -14.96 5.97 12.28
C ALA A 30 -15.80 6.79 13.29
N PRO A 31 -16.73 6.14 14.03
CA PRO A 31 -17.38 6.77 15.18
C PRO A 31 -16.33 7.22 16.22
N PRO A 32 -16.45 8.40 16.83
CA PRO A 32 -17.58 9.34 16.82
C PRO A 32 -17.51 10.47 15.76
N LEU A 33 -16.40 10.62 15.03
CA LEU A 33 -16.14 11.80 14.18
C LEU A 33 -17.07 11.89 12.96
N ARG A 34 -17.34 10.77 12.27
CA ARG A 34 -18.24 10.67 11.09
C ARG A 34 -18.00 11.77 10.03
N LEU A 35 -16.76 12.22 9.86
CA LEU A 35 -16.44 13.30 8.93
C LEU A 35 -16.59 12.80 7.49
N VAL A 36 -17.24 13.63 6.68
CA VAL A 36 -17.48 13.35 5.26
C VAL A 36 -16.41 14.05 4.44
N ALA A 37 -15.41 13.28 3.99
CA ALA A 37 -14.51 13.75 2.95
C ALA A 37 -15.22 13.79 1.59
N PRO A 38 -14.97 14.81 0.76
CA PRO A 38 -15.59 14.93 -0.56
C PRO A 38 -15.08 13.84 -1.52
N VAL A 39 -15.94 13.38 -2.44
CA VAL A 39 -15.67 12.24 -3.34
C VAL A 39 -14.40 12.44 -4.18
N TRP A 40 -14.11 13.67 -4.61
CA TRP A 40 -12.90 13.98 -5.38
C TRP A 40 -11.62 13.74 -4.59
N LEU A 41 -11.63 13.94 -3.27
CA LEU A 41 -10.47 13.69 -2.41
C LEU A 41 -10.17 12.19 -2.36
N TRP A 42 -11.22 11.37 -2.24
CA TRP A 42 -11.12 9.92 -2.30
C TRP A 42 -10.60 9.41 -3.63
N ALA A 43 -11.19 9.88 -4.72
CA ALA A 43 -10.76 9.49 -6.07
C ALA A 43 -9.30 9.89 -6.33
N GLY A 44 -8.88 11.07 -5.86
CA GLY A 44 -7.51 11.55 -5.95
C GLY A 44 -6.53 10.70 -5.14
N LEU A 45 -6.87 10.37 -3.89
CA LEU A 45 -6.04 9.49 -3.04
C LEU A 45 -5.91 8.10 -3.65
N VAL A 46 -7.01 7.46 -4.02
CA VAL A 46 -7.01 6.13 -4.67
C VAL A 46 -6.19 6.16 -5.96
N GLY A 47 -6.37 7.19 -6.79
CA GLY A 47 -5.61 7.36 -8.04
C GLY A 47 -4.11 7.51 -7.80
N LEU A 48 -3.72 8.30 -6.80
CA LEU A 48 -2.32 8.51 -6.45
C LEU A 48 -1.68 7.24 -5.86
N VAL A 49 -2.40 6.53 -4.99
CA VAL A 49 -1.97 5.22 -4.46
C VAL A 49 -1.79 4.22 -5.59
N ALA A 50 -2.75 4.11 -6.51
CA ALA A 50 -2.66 3.21 -7.65
C ALA A 50 -1.46 3.53 -8.55
N LEU A 51 -1.23 4.82 -8.85
CA LEU A 51 -0.11 5.26 -9.68
C LEU A 51 1.25 4.93 -9.04
N LEU A 52 1.41 5.24 -7.76
CA LEU A 52 2.65 4.92 -7.04
C LEU A 52 2.84 3.40 -6.92
N PHE A 53 1.77 2.65 -6.62
CA PHE A 53 1.83 1.19 -6.50
C PHE A 53 2.21 0.52 -7.82
N LEU A 54 1.59 0.93 -8.93
CA LEU A 54 1.95 0.46 -10.27
C LEU A 54 3.40 0.80 -10.60
N SER A 55 3.86 2.01 -10.28
CA SER A 55 5.26 2.39 -10.52
C SER A 55 6.25 1.57 -9.66
N ALA A 56 5.86 1.20 -8.43
CA ALA A 56 6.64 0.31 -7.58
C ALA A 56 6.68 -1.13 -8.13
N LEU A 57 5.55 -1.64 -8.62
CA LEU A 57 5.48 -2.93 -9.31
C LEU A 57 6.39 -2.95 -10.55
N VAL A 58 6.27 -1.95 -11.43
CA VAL A 58 7.09 -1.86 -12.65
C VAL A 58 8.57 -1.84 -12.29
N ARG A 59 8.99 -1.03 -11.31
CA ARG A 59 10.38 -1.00 -10.85
C ARG A 59 10.83 -2.34 -10.29
N CYS A 60 10.00 -2.96 -9.46
CA CYS A 60 10.30 -4.28 -8.88
C CYS A 60 10.46 -5.35 -9.97
N PHE A 61 9.54 -5.43 -10.94
CA PHE A 61 9.62 -6.41 -12.04
C PHE A 61 10.75 -6.11 -13.04
N SER A 62 11.11 -4.84 -13.21
CA SER A 62 12.27 -4.45 -14.02
C SER A 62 13.61 -4.75 -13.33
N ALA A 63 13.61 -4.95 -12.00
CA ALA A 63 14.80 -5.32 -11.28
C ALA A 63 15.20 -6.76 -11.63
N GLN A 64 16.46 -6.95 -12.00
CA GLN A 64 16.98 -8.27 -12.35
C GLN A 64 17.18 -9.09 -11.06
N PHE A 65 16.12 -9.79 -10.64
CA PHE A 65 16.24 -10.75 -9.55
C PHE A 65 17.28 -11.82 -9.90
N PRO A 66 18.22 -12.11 -9.00
CA PRO A 66 19.13 -13.22 -9.21
C PRO A 66 18.32 -14.52 -9.29
N ARG A 67 18.60 -15.37 -10.30
CA ARG A 67 17.91 -16.66 -10.50
C ARG A 67 18.06 -17.56 -9.26
N ARG A 68 17.10 -18.48 -9.06
CA ARG A 68 17.03 -19.48 -7.97
C ARG A 68 18.44 -20.01 -7.61
N GLY A 69 18.86 -19.80 -6.36
CA GLY A 69 20.19 -20.14 -5.85
C GLY A 69 21.16 -18.95 -5.70
N GLY A 70 20.73 -17.73 -6.02
CA GLY A 70 21.52 -16.50 -5.82
C GLY A 70 21.55 -15.98 -4.38
N TRP A 71 22.28 -14.88 -4.18
CA TRP A 71 22.49 -14.22 -2.88
C TRP A 71 21.25 -13.62 -2.22
N PHE A 72 20.10 -13.60 -2.92
CA PHE A 72 18.85 -13.00 -2.45
C PHE A 72 17.79 -14.07 -2.18
N ASP A 73 17.39 -14.20 -0.91
CA ASP A 73 16.27 -15.04 -0.48
C ASP A 73 15.21 -14.13 0.19
N PRO A 74 13.97 -14.06 -0.36
CA PRO A 74 12.93 -13.19 0.15
C PRO A 74 12.49 -13.52 1.58
N VAL A 75 12.59 -14.78 2.03
CA VAL A 75 12.24 -15.18 3.40
C VAL A 75 13.29 -14.69 4.39
N LEU A 76 14.57 -14.89 4.06
CA LEU A 76 15.69 -14.35 4.83
C LEU A 76 15.71 -12.82 4.82
N TYR A 77 15.33 -12.18 3.71
CA TYR A 77 15.21 -10.73 3.61
C TYR A 77 14.20 -10.18 4.63
N VAL A 78 12.99 -10.75 4.66
CA VAL A 78 11.97 -10.40 5.67
C VAL A 78 12.50 -10.64 7.09
N TRP A 79 13.24 -11.73 7.31
CA TRP A 79 13.82 -12.04 8.61
C TRP A 79 14.99 -11.13 9.02
N ASN A 80 15.66 -10.49 8.07
CA ASN A 80 16.79 -9.59 8.33
C ASN A 80 16.40 -8.10 8.32
N LEU A 81 15.12 -7.78 8.05
CA LEU A 81 14.64 -6.40 8.17
C LEU A 81 14.89 -5.82 9.57
N PRO A 82 15.22 -4.52 9.67
CA PRO A 82 15.39 -3.83 10.96
C PRO A 82 14.18 -4.03 11.85
N ARG A 83 14.41 -4.31 13.14
CA ARG A 83 13.32 -4.60 14.11
C ARG A 83 12.25 -3.50 14.12
N GLY A 84 12.66 -2.23 14.11
CA GLY A 84 11.72 -1.10 14.07
C GLY A 84 10.85 -1.10 12.81
N LEU A 85 11.40 -1.45 11.65
CA LEU A 85 10.65 -1.49 10.40
C LEU A 85 9.65 -2.65 10.37
N LYS A 86 10.03 -3.81 10.93
CA LYS A 86 9.09 -4.93 11.14
C LYS A 86 7.94 -4.54 12.06
N THR A 87 8.23 -3.84 13.16
CA THR A 87 7.19 -3.35 14.08
C THR A 87 6.23 -2.40 13.36
N TRP A 88 6.74 -1.46 12.57
CA TRP A 88 5.89 -0.56 11.78
C TRP A 88 5.03 -1.29 10.74
N TYR A 89 5.58 -2.28 10.04
CA TYR A 89 4.80 -3.12 9.13
C TYR A 89 3.72 -3.94 9.87
N GLY A 90 4.05 -4.49 11.04
CA GLY A 90 3.09 -5.18 11.90
C GLY A 90 1.94 -4.27 12.32
N ILE A 91 2.25 -3.07 12.82
CA ILE A 91 1.25 -2.06 13.19
C ILE A 91 0.38 -1.71 11.97
N ALA A 92 1.00 -1.45 10.82
CA ALA A 92 0.28 -1.09 9.60
C ALA A 92 -0.68 -2.20 9.14
N LEU A 93 -0.23 -3.45 9.14
CA LEU A 93 -1.07 -4.61 8.81
C LEU A 93 -2.20 -4.80 9.81
N CYS A 94 -1.96 -4.58 11.12
CA CYS A 94 -3.02 -4.60 12.13
C CYS A 94 -4.07 -3.50 11.88
N LEU A 95 -3.65 -2.29 11.54
CA LEU A 95 -4.56 -1.17 11.23
C LEU A 95 -5.39 -1.45 9.97
N VAL A 96 -4.77 -1.99 8.92
CA VAL A 96 -5.47 -2.40 7.69
C VAL A 96 -6.46 -3.53 8.01
N GLY A 97 -6.03 -4.55 8.75
CA GLY A 97 -6.87 -5.67 9.16
C GLY A 97 -8.08 -5.21 9.99
N LEU A 98 -7.88 -4.28 10.93
CA LEU A 98 -8.95 -3.69 11.72
C LEU A 98 -9.90 -2.86 10.86
N GLY A 99 -9.37 -2.07 9.91
CA GLY A 99 -10.15 -1.33 8.94
C GLY A 99 -11.04 -2.22 8.08
N LEU A 100 -10.49 -3.32 7.56
CA LEU A 100 -11.23 -4.29 6.74
C LEU A 100 -12.21 -5.13 7.56
N ALA A 101 -11.84 -5.60 8.75
CA ALA A 101 -12.71 -6.38 9.63
C ALA A 101 -13.93 -5.56 10.08
N THR A 102 -13.75 -4.26 10.32
CA THR A 102 -14.85 -3.35 10.67
C THR A 102 -15.71 -2.93 9.46
N ALA A 103 -15.35 -3.38 8.24
CA ALA A 103 -16.11 -3.13 7.01
C ALA A 103 -17.11 -4.25 6.66
N ALA A 104 -17.24 -5.28 7.50
CA ALA A 104 -18.21 -6.36 7.31
C ALA A 104 -19.64 -5.80 7.19
N GLY A 105 -20.30 -6.08 6.06
CA GLY A 105 -21.64 -5.57 5.74
C GLY A 105 -21.67 -4.23 5.00
N ALA A 106 -20.57 -3.81 4.37
CA ALA A 106 -20.59 -2.68 3.44
C ALA A 106 -21.58 -2.95 2.29
N GLN A 107 -22.49 -2.02 2.08
CA GLN A 107 -23.47 -2.07 0.99
C GLN A 107 -23.55 -0.69 0.33
N ASP A 108 -23.79 -0.64 -0.99
CA ASP A 108 -23.88 0.60 -1.77
C ASP A 108 -25.14 1.38 -1.41
N ALA A 109 -25.03 2.18 -0.35
CA ALA A 109 -26.06 3.15 0.04
C ALA A 109 -25.92 4.42 -0.79
N ARG A 110 -27.00 4.82 -1.45
CA ARG A 110 -27.11 6.01 -2.30
C ARG A 110 -28.15 6.98 -1.73
N GLN A 111 -28.01 8.24 -2.14
CA GLN A 111 -28.93 9.32 -1.80
C GLN A 111 -29.36 9.99 -3.11
N ASP A 112 -30.65 10.22 -3.27
CA ASP A 112 -31.23 11.04 -4.34
C ASP A 112 -32.35 11.93 -3.78
N ASP A 113 -33.03 12.66 -4.66
CA ASP A 113 -34.10 13.59 -4.31
C ASP A 113 -35.32 12.92 -3.63
N THR A 114 -35.42 11.59 -3.70
CA THR A 114 -36.53 10.80 -3.11
C THR A 114 -36.18 10.18 -1.76
N GLY A 115 -34.94 10.36 -1.28
CA GLY A 115 -34.47 9.92 0.03
C GLY A 115 -33.22 9.04 -0.02
N TYR A 116 -33.01 8.25 1.05
CA TYR A 116 -31.88 7.33 1.16
C TYR A 116 -32.30 5.93 0.73
N TYR A 117 -31.43 5.24 0.00
CA TYR A 117 -31.75 3.90 -0.49
C TYR A 117 -30.50 3.04 -0.64
N LEU A 118 -30.73 1.74 -0.60
CA LEU A 118 -29.79 0.70 -0.98
C LEU A 118 -30.15 0.18 -2.36
N GLN A 119 -29.16 0.12 -3.25
CA GLN A 119 -29.37 -0.42 -4.59
C GLN A 119 -28.62 -1.75 -4.72
N ARG A 120 -29.38 -2.84 -4.84
CA ARG A 120 -28.83 -4.19 -5.08
C ARG A 120 -29.39 -4.70 -6.40
N HIS A 121 -28.57 -4.68 -7.45
CA HIS A 121 -29.03 -4.94 -8.83
C HIS A 121 -30.24 -4.05 -9.16
N ASP A 122 -31.37 -4.63 -9.53
CA ASP A 122 -32.62 -3.90 -9.87
C ASP A 122 -33.51 -3.59 -8.65
N THR A 123 -33.15 -4.05 -7.46
CA THR A 123 -33.95 -3.80 -6.25
C THR A 123 -33.47 -2.56 -5.52
N ARG A 124 -34.41 -1.63 -5.30
CA ARG A 124 -34.22 -0.42 -4.49
C ARG A 124 -34.92 -0.59 -3.15
N THR A 125 -34.15 -0.61 -2.07
CA THR A 125 -34.68 -0.68 -0.70
C THR A 125 -34.52 0.68 -0.06
N GLN A 126 -35.61 1.31 0.38
CA GLN A 126 -35.49 2.57 1.11
C GLN A 126 -34.80 2.36 2.45
N LEU A 127 -33.98 3.33 2.83
CA LEU A 127 -33.26 3.35 4.10
C LEU A 127 -33.73 4.53 4.94
N THR A 128 -33.75 4.31 6.25
CA THR A 128 -33.74 5.42 7.20
C THR A 128 -32.37 6.11 7.16
N ARG A 129 -32.32 7.38 7.58
CA ARG A 129 -31.06 8.14 7.67
C ARG A 129 -29.98 7.43 8.50
N ALA A 130 -30.37 6.77 9.59
CA ALA A 130 -29.45 6.04 10.46
C ALA A 130 -28.83 4.82 9.75
N GLU A 131 -29.62 4.11 8.95
CA GLU A 131 -29.14 2.96 8.16
C GLU A 131 -28.24 3.39 7.01
N TYR A 132 -28.56 4.51 6.36
CA TYR A 132 -27.70 5.13 5.34
C TYR A 132 -26.32 5.50 5.90
N GLU A 133 -26.26 6.18 7.05
CA GLU A 133 -24.99 6.55 7.68
C GLU A 133 -24.16 5.31 8.09
N LYS A 134 -24.82 4.24 8.55
CA LYS A 134 -24.16 2.97 8.92
C LYS A 134 -23.58 2.26 7.69
N ALA A 135 -24.36 2.13 6.62
CA ALA A 135 -23.93 1.50 5.37
C ALA A 135 -22.81 2.29 4.69
N ARG A 136 -22.92 3.62 4.69
CA ARG A 136 -21.90 4.52 4.14
C ARG A 136 -20.59 4.48 4.92
N ALA A 137 -20.63 4.39 6.25
CA ALA A 137 -19.44 4.21 7.07
C ALA A 137 -18.71 2.89 6.74
N ALA A 138 -19.46 1.81 6.48
CA ALA A 138 -18.88 0.53 6.09
C ALA A 138 -18.25 0.58 4.69
N PHE A 139 -18.88 1.26 3.72
CA PHE A 139 -18.30 1.47 2.39
C PHE A 139 -16.98 2.25 2.44
N ILE A 140 -16.94 3.34 3.22
CA ILE A 140 -15.73 4.17 3.33
C ILE A 140 -14.56 3.36 3.91
N ARG A 141 -14.81 2.44 4.85
CA ARG A 141 -13.76 1.57 5.43
C ARG A 141 -13.13 0.65 4.38
N ILE A 142 -13.90 0.11 3.44
CA ILE A 142 -13.35 -0.64 2.30
C ILE A 142 -12.55 0.29 1.38
N ALA A 143 -13.14 1.45 1.07
CA ALA A 143 -12.55 2.43 0.16
C ALA A 143 -11.20 2.99 0.67
N THR A 144 -10.99 3.06 2.00
CA THR A 144 -9.69 3.37 2.64
C THR A 144 -8.78 2.18 2.84
N GLY A 145 -9.36 1.03 3.22
CA GLY A 145 -8.60 -0.12 3.72
C GLY A 145 -7.80 -0.78 2.60
N ILE A 146 -8.37 -0.85 1.39
CA ILE A 146 -7.69 -1.40 0.22
C ILE A 146 -6.50 -0.52 -0.19
N PRO A 147 -6.64 0.80 -0.42
CA PRO A 147 -5.51 1.68 -0.70
C PRO A 147 -4.43 1.66 0.39
N ALA A 148 -4.81 1.62 1.67
CA ALA A 148 -3.84 1.50 2.77
C ALA A 148 -3.01 0.22 2.64
N GLY A 149 -3.63 -0.93 2.34
CA GLY A 149 -2.93 -2.19 2.07
C GLY A 149 -1.99 -2.11 0.85
N LEU A 150 -2.41 -1.43 -0.22
CA LEU A 150 -1.57 -1.17 -1.39
C LEU A 150 -0.36 -0.28 -1.06
N CYS A 151 -0.51 0.73 -0.21
CA CYS A 151 0.61 1.55 0.25
C CYS A 151 1.63 0.72 1.03
N VAL A 152 1.18 -0.14 1.94
CA VAL A 152 2.05 -1.04 2.72
C VAL A 152 2.82 -1.97 1.79
N THR A 153 2.11 -2.65 0.88
CA THR A 153 2.72 -3.57 -0.09
C THR A 153 3.66 -2.83 -1.05
N GLY A 154 3.26 -1.67 -1.55
CA GLY A 154 4.05 -0.82 -2.44
C GLY A 154 5.33 -0.31 -1.79
N SER A 155 5.28 0.12 -0.53
CA SER A 155 6.48 0.52 0.22
C SER A 155 7.48 -0.64 0.36
N PHE A 156 6.98 -1.86 0.54
CA PHE A 156 7.81 -3.06 0.62
C PHE A 156 8.44 -3.39 -0.74
N LEU A 157 7.69 -3.25 -1.85
CA LEU A 157 8.23 -3.41 -3.20
C LEU A 157 9.34 -2.39 -3.51
N VAL A 158 9.20 -1.13 -3.05
CA VAL A 158 10.24 -0.10 -3.21
C VAL A 158 11.50 -0.45 -2.41
N LEU A 159 11.35 -0.97 -1.19
CA LEU A 159 12.49 -1.46 -0.39
C LEU A 159 13.21 -2.60 -1.12
N LEU A 160 12.44 -3.57 -1.59
CA LEU A 160 12.96 -4.75 -2.29
C LEU A 160 13.69 -4.34 -3.58
N SER A 161 13.12 -3.43 -4.37
CA SER A 161 13.76 -2.94 -5.60
C SER A 161 15.04 -2.17 -5.32
N ALA A 162 15.07 -1.37 -4.25
CA ALA A 162 16.27 -0.61 -3.85
C ALA A 162 17.41 -1.55 -3.43
N ASP A 163 17.10 -2.61 -2.66
CA ASP A 163 18.08 -3.58 -2.19
C ASP A 163 18.68 -4.41 -3.32
N ILE A 164 17.84 -4.84 -4.27
CA ILE A 164 18.29 -5.54 -5.47
C ILE A 164 19.18 -4.63 -6.33
N ALA A 165 18.78 -3.37 -6.53
CA ALA A 165 19.57 -2.42 -7.31
C ALA A 165 20.93 -2.15 -6.66
N HIS A 166 20.96 -2.04 -5.33
CA HIS A 166 22.20 -1.86 -4.57
C HIS A 166 23.12 -3.08 -4.67
N GLY A 167 22.61 -4.29 -4.42
CA GLY A 167 23.40 -5.52 -4.53
C GLY A 167 23.89 -5.80 -5.96
N ALA A 168 23.11 -5.43 -6.98
CA ALA A 168 23.55 -5.50 -8.38
C ALA A 168 24.70 -4.52 -8.66
N ALA A 169 24.63 -3.29 -8.13
CA ALA A 169 25.71 -2.31 -8.26
C ALA A 169 26.99 -2.76 -7.55
N GLU A 170 26.87 -3.31 -6.34
CA GLU A 170 28.01 -3.88 -5.62
C GLU A 170 28.62 -5.08 -6.35
N ALA A 171 27.80 -5.99 -6.88
CA ALA A 171 28.27 -7.14 -7.64
C ALA A 171 29.00 -6.73 -8.92
N ALA A 172 28.56 -5.65 -9.59
CA ALA A 172 29.23 -5.09 -10.76
C ALA A 172 30.55 -4.38 -10.40
N ALA A 173 30.65 -3.79 -9.20
CA ALA A 173 31.84 -3.11 -8.71
C ALA A 173 32.93 -4.06 -8.19
N ARG A 174 32.60 -5.33 -7.88
CA ARG A 174 33.59 -6.33 -7.46
C ARG A 174 34.54 -6.65 -8.61
N PRO A 175 35.86 -6.50 -8.44
CA PRO A 175 36.83 -6.86 -9.48
C PRO A 175 36.73 -8.36 -9.77
N ARG A 176 36.55 -8.72 -11.05
CA ARG A 176 36.58 -10.13 -11.48
C ARG A 176 37.96 -10.72 -11.13
N PRO A 177 38.03 -11.84 -10.40
CA PRO A 177 39.30 -12.50 -10.16
C PRO A 177 39.84 -13.03 -11.50
N GLY A 178 40.97 -12.47 -11.94
CA GLY A 178 41.82 -13.08 -12.95
C GLY A 178 41.52 -12.74 -14.41
N SER A 179 41.74 -11.48 -14.83
CA SER A 179 42.41 -11.25 -16.11
C SER A 179 43.92 -11.06 -15.86
N GLY A 180 44.49 -12.01 -15.12
CA GLY A 180 45.94 -12.15 -15.01
C GLY A 180 46.45 -12.56 -16.38
N ARG A 181 47.00 -11.59 -17.11
CA ARG A 181 47.79 -11.77 -18.32
C ARG A 181 48.60 -13.07 -18.27
N HIS A 182 48.17 -14.08 -19.04
CA HIS A 182 49.11 -15.04 -19.56
C HIS A 182 49.86 -14.30 -20.68
N ARG A 183 50.99 -13.68 -20.34
CA ARG A 183 51.96 -13.25 -21.35
C ARG A 183 52.75 -14.49 -21.79
N PRO A 184 53.08 -14.59 -23.08
CA PRO A 184 53.77 -15.73 -23.68
C PRO A 184 55.17 -15.92 -23.11
#